data_AF-A0A5B0DKZ9-F1
#
_entry.id   AF-A0A5B0DKZ9-F1
#
_cell.length_a   1.000
_cell.length_b   1.000
_cell.length_c   1.000
_cell.angle_alpha   90.00
_cell.angle_beta   90.00
_cell.angle_gamma   90.00
#
_symmetry.space_group_name_H-M   'P 1'
#
loop_
_entity.id
_entity.type
_entity.pdbx_description
1 polymer ?
#
loop_
_entity_poly.entity_id
_entity_poly.type
_entity_poly.pdbx_seq_one_letter_code
_entity_poly.pdbx_strand_id
1 'polypeptide(L)'
;MHDDSKIVHSKVVTDATKAALKRRGVTLEAIAEIVYDLQYPYNNGLTMAHCIESIEGVLRKRELQHAILVGIELDELAEQGKLSAPLQQIVESDEGLFGVDETIALGAVFTYGSIAVTTFGHLDKNKMGIISDLDTKKGQAIHTFLDDLVASIAACAASRIAHRTRDLHEAGETFEDITPEETMPETKVKGAKI
;
A
#
# COMPACT_ATOMS: atom_id res chain seq x y z
N MET A 1 -22.08 -24.06 4.06
CA MET A 1 -23.04 -23.28 3.26
C MET A 1 -22.49 -21.86 3.18
N HIS A 2 -22.20 -21.35 1.98
CA HIS A 2 -21.91 -19.92 1.80
C HIS A 2 -23.24 -19.17 1.92
N ASP A 3 -23.29 -18.22 2.85
CA ASP A 3 -24.39 -17.28 3.00
C ASP A 3 -23.99 -16.01 2.26
N ASP A 4 -24.43 -15.90 1.00
CA ASP A 4 -24.04 -14.80 0.11
C ASP A 4 -24.50 -13.42 0.63
N SER A 5 -25.45 -13.38 1.56
CA SER A 5 -25.90 -12.13 2.20
C SER A 5 -24.86 -11.52 3.14
N LYS A 6 -23.85 -12.29 3.57
CA LYS A 6 -22.76 -11.84 4.44
C LYS A 6 -21.49 -11.45 3.69
N ILE A 7 -21.48 -11.60 2.37
CA ILE A 7 -20.30 -11.30 1.54
C ILE A 7 -20.29 -9.80 1.21
N VAL A 8 -19.24 -9.11 1.66
CA VAL A 8 -19.00 -7.72 1.25
C VAL A 8 -18.37 -7.70 -0.15
N HIS A 9 -18.98 -6.97 -1.08
CA HIS A 9 -18.48 -6.89 -2.46
C HIS A 9 -17.11 -6.21 -2.52
N SER A 10 -16.21 -6.68 -3.40
CA SER A 10 -14.84 -6.17 -3.51
C SER A 10 -14.79 -4.65 -3.73
N LYS A 11 -15.70 -4.13 -4.57
CA LYS A 11 -15.82 -2.69 -4.80
C LYS A 11 -16.03 -1.89 -3.50
N VAL A 12 -16.89 -2.38 -2.61
CA VAL A 12 -17.17 -1.72 -1.32
C VAL A 12 -15.92 -1.70 -0.46
N VAL A 13 -15.18 -2.81 -0.42
CA VAL A 13 -13.91 -2.89 0.32
C VAL A 13 -12.86 -1.94 -0.27
N THR A 14 -12.69 -1.91 -1.60
CA THR A 14 -11.77 -0.98 -2.28
C THR A 14 -12.10 0.48 -1.96
N ASP A 15 -13.37 0.86 -2.07
CA ASP A 15 -13.82 2.23 -1.82
C ASP A 15 -13.59 2.62 -0.34
N ALA A 16 -13.85 1.69 0.59
CA ALA A 16 -13.58 1.87 2.01
C ALA A 16 -12.09 2.02 2.32
N THR A 17 -11.22 1.22 1.70
CA THR A 17 -9.76 1.31 1.87
C THR A 17 -9.23 2.66 1.39
N LYS A 18 -9.67 3.15 0.23
CA LYS A 18 -9.26 4.48 -0.27
C LYS A 18 -9.77 5.61 0.63
N ALA A 19 -11.01 5.50 1.11
CA ALA A 19 -11.55 6.45 2.06
C ALA A 19 -10.78 6.43 3.39
N ALA A 20 -10.30 5.25 3.82
CA ALA A 20 -9.46 5.08 5.00
C ALA A 20 -8.09 5.77 4.88
N LEU A 21 -7.39 5.57 3.77
CA LEU A 21 -6.13 6.28 3.55
C LEU A 21 -6.35 7.81 3.53
N LYS A 22 -7.38 8.25 2.80
CA LYS A 22 -7.69 9.68 2.68
C LYS A 22 -8.08 10.34 4.01
N ARG A 23 -8.89 9.67 4.85
CA ARG A 23 -9.27 10.23 6.17
C ARG A 23 -8.07 10.35 7.12
N ARG A 24 -7.03 9.53 6.91
CA ARG A 24 -5.76 9.62 7.64
C ARG A 24 -4.72 10.54 6.97
N GLY A 25 -5.12 11.30 5.95
CA GLY A 25 -4.26 12.27 5.28
C GLY A 25 -3.30 11.69 4.24
N VAL A 26 -3.46 10.41 3.86
CA VAL A 26 -2.64 9.75 2.86
C VAL A 26 -3.34 9.81 1.49
N THR A 27 -2.71 10.45 0.51
CA THR A 27 -3.18 10.49 -0.87
C THR A 27 -2.42 9.47 -1.73
N LEU A 28 -3.02 9.00 -2.83
CA LEU A 28 -2.34 8.06 -3.71
C LEU A 28 -1.15 8.70 -4.42
N GLU A 29 -1.22 10.01 -4.67
CA GLU A 29 -0.15 10.81 -5.23
C GLU A 29 1.08 10.81 -4.32
N ALA A 30 0.91 10.95 -3.00
CA ALA A 30 2.01 10.93 -2.06
C ALA A 30 2.69 9.55 -1.97
N ILE A 31 1.92 8.46 -2.11
CA ILE A 31 2.49 7.11 -2.23
C ILE A 31 3.20 6.96 -3.59
N ALA A 32 2.62 7.52 -4.66
CA ALA A 32 3.19 7.44 -6.00
C ALA A 32 4.54 8.15 -6.11
N GLU A 33 4.79 9.20 -5.34
CA GLU A 33 6.09 9.88 -5.28
C GLU A 33 7.18 8.92 -4.77
N ILE A 34 6.89 8.16 -3.71
CA ILE A 34 7.80 7.13 -3.19
C ILE A 34 8.06 6.05 -4.26
N VAL A 35 6.99 5.57 -4.91
CA VAL A 35 7.11 4.54 -5.96
C VAL A 35 7.94 5.05 -7.13
N TYR A 36 7.74 6.32 -7.52
CA TYR A 36 8.48 6.96 -8.59
C TYR A 36 9.96 7.06 -8.24
N ASP A 37 10.31 7.55 -7.05
CA ASP A 37 11.71 7.67 -6.62
C ASP A 37 12.43 6.31 -6.60
N LEU A 38 11.73 5.25 -6.18
CA LEU A 38 12.27 3.89 -6.18
C LEU A 38 12.51 3.33 -7.59
N GLN A 39 11.68 3.70 -8.57
CA GLN A 39 11.62 3.01 -9.86
C GLN A 39 12.17 3.83 -11.03
N TYR A 40 12.07 5.16 -11.00
CA TYR A 40 12.51 6.06 -12.08
C TYR A 40 13.97 5.84 -12.51
N PRO A 41 14.95 5.60 -11.60
CA PRO A 41 16.34 5.34 -12.00
C PRO A 41 16.54 4.13 -12.91
N TYR A 42 15.57 3.19 -12.92
CA TYR A 42 15.64 1.93 -13.67
C TYR A 42 14.68 1.88 -14.87
N ASN A 43 13.77 2.85 -14.98
CA ASN A 43 12.62 2.77 -15.87
C ASN A 43 12.51 4.05 -16.72
N ASN A 44 13.11 4.02 -17.91
CA ASN A 44 12.95 5.14 -18.84
C ASN A 44 11.47 5.31 -19.25
N GLY A 45 10.99 6.54 -19.27
CA GLY A 45 9.59 6.86 -19.55
C GLY A 45 8.60 6.64 -18.41
N LEU A 46 9.05 6.19 -17.23
CA LEU A 46 8.16 6.07 -16.08
C LEU A 46 7.59 7.45 -15.73
N THR A 47 6.29 7.49 -15.41
CA THR A 47 5.58 8.72 -15.05
C THR A 47 4.83 8.52 -13.74
N MET A 48 4.45 9.61 -13.10
CA MET A 48 3.59 9.56 -11.91
C MET A 48 2.27 8.83 -12.17
N ALA A 49 1.69 8.96 -13.37
CA ALA A 49 0.48 8.24 -13.74
C ALA A 49 0.69 6.72 -13.80
N HIS A 50 1.84 6.25 -14.27
CA HIS A 50 2.22 4.83 -14.20
C HIS A 50 2.29 4.34 -12.75
N CYS A 51 2.86 5.13 -11.84
CA CYS A 51 2.95 4.81 -10.43
C CYS A 51 1.57 4.73 -9.76
N ILE A 52 0.70 5.72 -10.02
CA ILE A 52 -0.68 5.75 -9.51
C ILE A 52 -1.46 4.53 -10.02
N GLU A 53 -1.36 4.20 -11.31
CA GLU A 53 -2.05 3.02 -11.85
C GLU A 53 -1.53 1.72 -11.22
N SER A 54 -0.23 1.63 -10.92
CA SER A 54 0.32 0.50 -10.18
C SER A 54 -0.26 0.40 -8.76
N ILE A 55 -0.37 1.53 -8.05
CA ILE A 55 -0.98 1.61 -6.73
C ILE A 55 -2.46 1.20 -6.77
N GLU A 56 -3.21 1.70 -7.74
CA GLU A 56 -4.59 1.30 -8.00
C GLU A 56 -4.70 -0.21 -8.23
N GLY A 57 -3.75 -0.80 -8.95
CA GLY A 57 -3.66 -2.24 -9.16
C GLY A 57 -3.44 -3.03 -7.87
N VAL A 58 -2.53 -2.59 -7.00
CA VAL A 58 -2.28 -3.28 -5.73
C VAL A 58 -3.44 -3.13 -4.75
N LEU A 59 -4.10 -1.97 -4.73
CA LEU A 59 -5.27 -1.71 -3.89
C LEU A 59 -6.52 -2.48 -4.30
N ARG A 60 -6.48 -3.32 -5.35
CA ARG A 60 -7.54 -4.29 -5.68
C ARG A 60 -7.36 -5.65 -5.00
N LYS A 61 -6.22 -5.90 -4.36
CA LYS A 61 -5.95 -7.16 -3.65
C LYS A 61 -6.61 -7.12 -2.28
N ARG A 62 -7.54 -8.05 -2.03
CA ARG A 62 -8.29 -8.14 -0.77
C ARG A 62 -7.40 -8.22 0.46
N GLU A 63 -6.30 -8.95 0.39
CA GLU A 63 -5.39 -9.14 1.52
C GLU A 63 -4.73 -7.83 1.94
N LEU A 64 -4.24 -7.03 0.97
CA LEU A 64 -3.72 -5.69 1.22
C LEU A 64 -4.81 -4.74 1.73
N GLN A 65 -6.02 -4.78 1.14
CA GLN A 65 -7.16 -3.98 1.61
C GLN A 65 -7.52 -4.26 3.07
N HIS A 66 -7.59 -5.54 3.46
CA HIS A 66 -7.93 -5.94 4.81
C HIS A 66 -6.85 -5.50 5.80
N ALA A 67 -5.56 -5.67 5.47
CA ALA A 67 -4.46 -5.20 6.30
C ALA A 67 -4.56 -3.69 6.55
N ILE A 68 -4.81 -2.91 5.50
CA ILE A 68 -4.97 -1.45 5.59
C ILE A 68 -6.15 -1.07 6.49
N LEU A 69 -7.31 -1.70 6.28
CA LEU A 69 -8.51 -1.40 7.07
C LEU A 69 -8.32 -1.76 8.55
N VAL A 70 -7.70 -2.89 8.85
CA VAL A 70 -7.42 -3.32 10.23
C VAL A 70 -6.42 -2.39 10.91
N GLY A 71 -5.29 -2.10 10.27
CA GLY A 71 -4.26 -1.25 10.88
C GLY A 71 -4.76 0.17 11.14
N ILE A 72 -5.46 0.78 10.17
CA ILE A 72 -6.03 2.12 10.35
C ILE A 72 -7.06 2.14 11.50
N GLU A 73 -7.90 1.11 11.62
CA GLU A 73 -8.87 1.04 12.72
C GLU A 73 -8.16 0.88 14.08
N LEU A 74 -7.07 0.11 14.17
CA LEU A 74 -6.30 -0.04 15.40
C LEU A 74 -5.65 1.28 15.84
N ASP A 75 -5.05 2.02 14.90
CA ASP A 75 -4.56 3.38 15.13
C ASP A 75 -5.67 4.30 15.64
N GLU A 76 -6.84 4.31 14.98
CA GLU A 76 -7.97 5.18 15.37
C GLU A 76 -8.54 4.80 16.73
N LEU A 77 -8.57 3.50 17.08
CA LEU A 77 -8.98 3.02 18.39
C LEU A 77 -7.98 3.39 19.48
N ALA A 78 -6.68 3.32 19.19
CA ALA A 78 -5.64 3.82 20.08
C ALA A 78 -5.81 5.33 20.30
N GLU A 79 -6.07 6.11 19.25
CA GLU A 79 -6.23 7.57 19.34
C GLU A 79 -7.44 7.94 20.22
N GLN A 80 -8.47 7.10 20.20
CA GLN A 80 -9.68 7.26 21.00
C GLN A 80 -9.56 6.68 22.43
N GLY A 81 -8.42 6.08 22.80
CA GLY A 81 -8.24 5.45 24.12
C GLY A 81 -9.13 4.20 24.33
N LYS A 82 -9.51 3.52 23.24
CA LYS A 82 -10.46 2.40 23.26
C LYS A 82 -9.80 1.02 23.31
N LEU A 83 -8.48 0.94 23.21
CA LEU A 83 -7.76 -0.32 23.39
C LEU A 83 -7.64 -0.64 24.88
N SER A 84 -7.62 -1.93 25.22
CA SER A 84 -7.36 -2.35 26.60
C SER A 84 -5.88 -2.19 26.96
N ALA A 85 -5.58 -1.80 28.19
CA ALA A 85 -4.20 -1.85 28.69
C ALA A 85 -3.70 -3.31 28.79
N PRO A 86 -2.42 -3.61 28.49
CA PRO A 86 -1.35 -2.65 28.16
C PRO A 86 -1.30 -2.23 26.68
N LEU A 87 -2.06 -2.86 25.79
CA LEU A 87 -1.99 -2.63 24.34
C LEU A 87 -2.20 -1.16 23.95
N GLN A 88 -3.10 -0.45 24.64
CA GLN A 88 -3.29 0.99 24.45
C GLN A 88 -1.96 1.77 24.48
N GLN A 89 -1.15 1.53 25.52
CA GLN A 89 0.12 2.25 25.70
C GLN A 89 1.16 1.81 24.67
N ILE A 90 1.19 0.52 24.35
CA ILE A 90 2.13 -0.07 23.40
C ILE A 90 1.94 0.57 22.02
N VAL A 91 0.70 0.60 21.52
CA VAL A 91 0.36 1.19 20.22
C VAL A 91 0.48 2.71 20.26
N GLU A 92 -0.02 3.39 21.29
CA GLU A 92 0.04 4.86 21.35
C GLU A 92 1.46 5.41 21.46
N SER A 93 2.37 4.65 22.07
CA SER A 93 3.77 5.05 22.22
C SER A 93 4.66 4.65 21.05
N ASP A 94 4.12 3.92 20.07
CA ASP A 94 4.88 3.36 18.96
C ASP A 94 6.09 2.56 19.49
N GLU A 95 5.83 1.60 20.38
CA GLU A 95 6.88 0.90 21.12
C GLU A 95 7.75 0.08 20.15
N GLY A 96 9.01 0.46 19.94
CA GLY A 96 9.89 -0.22 18.95
C GLY A 96 10.24 -1.70 19.18
N LEU A 97 9.63 -2.39 20.16
CA LEU A 97 9.65 -3.86 20.27
C LEU A 97 8.29 -4.51 19.96
N PHE A 98 7.26 -3.71 19.79
CA PHE A 98 6.00 -4.11 19.19
C PHE A 98 6.25 -4.26 17.69
N GLY A 99 6.14 -5.50 17.20
CA GLY A 99 6.44 -5.84 15.80
C GLY A 99 5.21 -6.29 15.01
N VAL A 100 4.01 -5.98 15.51
CA VAL A 100 2.74 -6.57 15.02
C VAL A 100 2.22 -5.79 13.82
N ASP A 101 2.32 -4.48 13.88
CA ASP A 101 2.35 -3.51 12.78
C ASP A 101 3.16 -4.00 11.58
N GLU A 102 4.48 -4.23 11.71
CA GLU A 102 5.29 -4.70 10.58
C GLU A 102 4.88 -6.11 10.17
N THR A 103 4.44 -6.97 11.11
CA THR A 103 3.96 -8.31 10.77
C THR A 103 2.72 -8.26 9.87
N ILE A 104 1.76 -7.37 10.16
CA ILE A 104 0.57 -7.17 9.33
C ILE A 104 0.96 -6.57 7.97
N ALA A 105 1.83 -5.56 8.00
CA ALA A 105 2.31 -4.90 6.79
C ALA A 105 3.08 -5.87 5.87
N LEU A 106 4.01 -6.64 6.42
CA LEU A 106 4.80 -7.66 5.73
C LEU A 106 3.92 -8.80 5.20
N GLY A 107 2.92 -9.23 5.98
CA GLY A 107 1.92 -10.20 5.56
C GLY A 107 1.27 -9.80 4.22
N ALA A 108 0.84 -8.54 4.11
CA ALA A 108 0.25 -8.02 2.89
C ALA A 108 1.25 -7.95 1.71
N VAL A 109 2.52 -7.67 2.00
CA VAL A 109 3.59 -7.55 1.00
C VAL A 109 3.88 -8.87 0.27
N PHE A 110 3.70 -10.02 0.94
CA PHE A 110 3.93 -11.34 0.33
C PHE A 110 3.09 -11.59 -0.93
N THR A 111 1.96 -10.88 -1.09
CA THR A 111 1.13 -10.96 -2.31
C THR A 111 1.86 -10.49 -3.59
N TYR A 112 2.98 -9.77 -3.45
CA TYR A 112 3.84 -9.28 -4.54
C TYR A 112 5.28 -9.83 -4.48
N GLY A 113 5.49 -10.91 -3.73
CA GLY A 113 6.73 -11.69 -3.73
C GLY A 113 7.91 -11.04 -3.01
N SER A 114 9.07 -11.70 -3.10
CA SER A 114 10.26 -11.35 -2.33
C SER A 114 10.88 -9.99 -2.69
N ILE A 115 10.70 -9.51 -3.92
CA ILE A 115 11.16 -8.18 -4.35
C ILE A 115 10.41 -7.08 -3.57
N ALA A 116 9.10 -7.27 -3.38
CA ALA A 116 8.31 -6.37 -2.56
C ALA A 116 8.77 -6.43 -1.10
N VAL A 117 9.06 -7.61 -0.55
CA VAL A 117 9.59 -7.77 0.82
C VAL A 117 10.89 -7.00 1.02
N THR A 118 11.84 -7.10 0.08
CA THR A 118 13.11 -6.36 0.18
C THR A 118 12.91 -4.85 0.09
N THR A 119 11.94 -4.40 -0.71
CA THR A 119 11.62 -2.98 -0.87
C THR A 119 10.92 -2.44 0.38
N PHE A 120 10.01 -3.22 0.98
CA PHE A 120 9.34 -2.89 2.23
C PHE A 120 10.36 -2.65 3.36
N GLY A 121 11.28 -3.60 3.59
CA GLY A 121 12.30 -3.42 4.64
C GLY A 121 13.24 -2.25 4.39
N HIS A 122 13.45 -1.86 3.12
CA HIS A 122 14.17 -0.63 2.79
C HIS A 122 13.35 0.63 3.14
N LEU A 123 12.06 0.64 2.82
CA LEU A 123 11.18 1.78 3.08
C LEU A 123 10.92 1.98 4.57
N ASP A 124 10.63 0.90 5.30
CA ASP A 124 10.43 0.92 6.75
C ASP A 124 11.67 1.49 7.45
N LYS A 125 12.88 1.04 7.08
CA LYS A 125 14.11 1.56 7.69
C LYS A 125 14.40 3.03 7.38
N ASN A 126 14.12 3.49 6.16
CA ASN A 126 14.53 4.83 5.71
C ASN A 126 13.42 5.88 5.83
N LYS A 127 12.16 5.46 6.06
CA LYS A 127 10.95 6.28 6.19
C LYS A 127 10.93 7.46 5.21
N MET A 128 10.74 7.17 3.91
CA MET A 128 10.78 8.18 2.82
C MET A 128 9.42 8.83 2.54
N GLY A 129 9.42 10.07 2.02
CA GLY A 129 8.21 10.76 1.59
C GLY A 129 7.16 10.85 2.70
N ILE A 130 5.90 10.52 2.37
CA ILE A 130 4.79 10.56 3.34
C ILE A 130 4.99 9.62 4.54
N ILE A 131 5.81 8.58 4.43
CA ILE A 131 6.12 7.68 5.55
C ILE A 131 6.87 8.46 6.65
N SER A 132 7.84 9.31 6.26
CA SER A 132 8.54 10.20 7.19
C SER A 132 7.60 11.15 7.91
N ASP A 133 6.62 11.68 7.17
CA ASP A 133 5.62 12.60 7.71
C ASP A 133 4.71 11.92 8.74
N LEU A 134 4.37 10.65 8.53
CA LEU A 134 3.54 9.86 9.45
C LEU A 134 4.31 9.50 10.73
N ASP A 135 5.59 9.12 10.60
CA ASP A 135 6.50 8.78 11.69
C ASP A 135 6.84 10.00 12.58
N THR A 136 7.06 11.17 11.96
CA THR A 136 7.54 12.37 12.68
C THR A 136 6.43 13.27 13.22
N LYS A 137 5.20 13.20 12.68
CA LYS A 137 4.08 14.04 13.15
C LYS A 137 3.52 13.52 14.47
N LYS A 138 4.13 13.97 15.57
CA LYS A 138 3.61 13.82 16.93
C LYS A 138 2.46 14.81 17.18
N GLY A 139 1.31 14.53 16.55
CA GLY A 139 0.03 15.18 16.84
C GLY A 139 -0.79 14.35 17.85
N GLN A 140 -2.12 14.52 17.85
CA GLN A 140 -3.04 13.56 18.50
C GLN A 140 -3.21 12.28 17.68
N ALA A 141 -2.89 12.31 16.39
CA ALA A 141 -3.03 11.16 15.51
C ALA A 141 -1.92 10.12 15.78
N ILE A 142 -2.32 8.86 15.91
CA ILE A 142 -1.43 7.71 16.10
C ILE A 142 -1.28 6.98 14.77
N HIS A 143 -0.06 6.72 14.32
CA HIS A 143 0.22 6.17 12.99
C HIS A 143 1.04 4.87 13.00
N THR A 144 1.13 4.19 14.14
CA THR A 144 1.91 2.96 14.35
C THR A 144 1.67 1.87 13.32
N PHE A 145 0.43 1.69 12.85
CA PHE A 145 0.19 0.74 11.76
C PHE A 145 0.26 1.39 10.37
N LEU A 146 -0.13 2.66 10.26
CA LEU A 146 -0.35 3.30 8.97
C LEU A 146 0.93 3.53 8.17
N ASP A 147 2.02 3.94 8.81
CA ASP A 147 3.28 4.24 8.13
C ASP A 147 3.86 2.97 7.45
N ASP A 148 3.83 1.84 8.13
CA ASP A 148 4.23 0.54 7.59
C ASP A 148 3.27 0.05 6.49
N LEU A 149 1.97 0.25 6.66
CA LEU A 149 1.00 -0.09 5.62
C LEU A 149 1.19 0.75 4.35
N VAL A 150 1.58 2.03 4.49
CA VAL A 150 1.95 2.87 3.35
C VAL A 150 3.24 2.36 2.70
N ALA A 151 4.24 1.97 3.49
CA ALA A 151 5.44 1.32 3.00
C ALA A 151 5.11 0.03 2.21
N SER A 152 4.17 -0.78 2.69
CA SER A 152 3.70 -1.98 2.00
C SER A 152 3.05 -1.69 0.66
N ILE A 153 2.16 -0.68 0.58
CA ILE A 153 1.53 -0.29 -0.70
C ILE A 153 2.60 0.14 -1.71
N ALA A 154 3.53 1.00 -1.29
CA ALA A 154 4.61 1.49 -2.15
C ALA A 154 5.52 0.34 -2.61
N ALA A 155 5.90 -0.58 -1.71
CA ALA A 155 6.72 -1.74 -2.02
C ALA A 155 6.04 -2.70 -3.02
N CYS A 156 4.75 -2.99 -2.82
CA CYS A 156 3.98 -3.81 -3.75
C CYS A 156 3.87 -3.15 -5.13
N ALA A 157 3.58 -1.85 -5.19
CA ALA A 157 3.44 -1.11 -6.45
C ALA A 157 4.77 -1.00 -7.20
N ALA A 158 5.88 -0.78 -6.48
CA ALA A 158 7.22 -0.78 -7.04
C ALA A 158 7.63 -2.16 -7.58
N SER A 159 7.36 -3.24 -6.84
CA SER A 159 7.58 -4.62 -7.30
C SER A 159 6.80 -4.92 -8.58
N ARG A 160 5.54 -4.50 -8.64
CA ARG A 160 4.68 -4.63 -9.82
C ARG A 160 5.27 -3.91 -11.05
N ILE A 161 5.81 -2.70 -10.86
CA ILE A 161 6.51 -1.96 -11.94
C ILE A 161 7.76 -2.72 -12.37
N ALA A 162 8.61 -3.16 -11.43
CA ALA A 162 9.85 -3.87 -11.75
C ALA A 162 9.63 -5.16 -12.57
N HIS A 163 8.57 -5.91 -12.26
CA HIS A 163 8.16 -7.05 -13.08
C HIS A 163 7.74 -6.62 -14.49
N ARG A 164 6.93 -5.56 -14.61
CA ARG A 164 6.47 -5.04 -15.90
C ARG A 164 7.62 -4.52 -16.77
N THR A 165 8.67 -3.95 -16.17
CA THR A 165 9.88 -3.53 -16.87
C THR A 165 10.52 -4.65 -17.66
N ARG A 166 10.57 -5.87 -17.07
CA ARG A 166 11.13 -7.04 -17.76
C ARG A 166 10.29 -7.40 -18.99
N ASP A 167 8.97 -7.44 -18.84
CA ASP A 167 8.05 -7.76 -19.94
C ASP A 167 8.20 -6.76 -21.11
N LEU A 168 8.30 -5.46 -20.80
CA LEU A 168 8.49 -4.41 -21.80
C LEU A 168 9.84 -4.56 -22.52
N HIS A 169 10.92 -4.80 -21.77
CA HIS A 169 12.23 -5.03 -22.37
C HIS A 169 12.25 -6.26 -23.29
N GLU A 170 11.57 -7.35 -22.92
CA GLU A 170 11.42 -8.53 -23.78
C GLU A 170 10.62 -8.23 -25.06
N ALA A 171 9.69 -7.28 -25.02
CA ALA A 171 8.98 -6.77 -26.18
C ALA A 171 9.76 -5.71 -26.99
N GLY A 172 10.91 -5.25 -26.50
CA GLY A 172 11.67 -4.14 -27.10
C GLY A 172 11.04 -2.76 -26.85
N GLU A 173 10.22 -2.65 -25.80
CA GLU A 173 9.47 -1.46 -25.39
C GLU A 173 9.98 -0.91 -24.06
N THR A 174 9.55 0.31 -23.72
CA THR A 174 9.76 0.99 -22.44
C THR A 174 8.45 1.58 -21.92
N PHE A 175 8.49 2.26 -20.77
CA PHE A 175 7.32 2.99 -20.29
C PHE A 175 7.00 4.25 -21.13
N GLU A 176 7.89 4.67 -22.05
CA GLU A 176 7.56 5.73 -23.03
C GLU A 176 6.57 5.22 -24.09
N ASP A 177 6.57 3.91 -24.35
CA ASP A 177 5.85 3.29 -25.46
C ASP A 177 4.44 2.83 -25.07
N ILE A 178 4.11 2.88 -23.77
CA ILE A 178 2.83 2.41 -23.24
C ILE A 178 2.12 3.50 -22.43
N THR A 179 0.80 3.41 -22.41
CA THR A 179 -0.04 4.23 -21.53
C THR A 179 -0.11 3.65 -20.11
N PRO A 180 -0.43 4.46 -19.08
CA PRO A 180 -0.66 3.97 -17.72
C PRO A 180 -1.60 2.77 -17.65
N GLU A 181 -2.74 2.82 -18.33
CA GLU A 181 -3.76 1.78 -18.31
C GLU A 181 -3.26 0.44 -18.92
N GLU A 182 -2.25 0.49 -19.79
CA GLU A 182 -1.63 -0.69 -20.40
C GLU A 182 -0.67 -1.41 -19.45
N THR A 183 -0.32 -0.80 -18.32
CA THR A 183 0.35 -1.49 -17.20
C THR A 183 -0.57 -2.44 -16.44
N MET A 184 -1.89 -2.42 -16.70
CA MET A 184 -2.90 -3.30 -16.11
C MET A 184 -3.57 -4.21 -17.16
N PRO A 185 -2.90 -5.21 -17.73
CA PRO A 185 -3.50 -6.07 -18.74
C PRO A 185 -4.75 -6.81 -18.22
N GLU A 186 -4.85 -7.10 -16.92
CA GLU A 186 -6.02 -7.70 -16.29
C GLU A 186 -7.32 -6.88 -16.38
N THR A 187 -7.26 -5.57 -16.63
CA THR A 187 -8.47 -4.71 -16.78
C THR A 187 -9.22 -4.95 -18.08
N LYS A 188 -8.56 -5.52 -19.11
CA LYS A 188 -9.14 -5.72 -20.45
C LYS A 188 -9.81 -7.10 -20.62
N VAL A 189 -9.90 -7.91 -19.56
CA VAL A 189 -10.55 -9.23 -19.59
C VAL A 189 -12.07 -9.09 -19.59
N LYS A 190 -12.76 -9.64 -20.61
CA LYS A 190 -14.23 -9.69 -20.66
C LYS A 190 -14.78 -10.38 -19.39
N GLY A 191 -15.49 -9.62 -18.56
CA GLY A 191 -16.04 -10.08 -17.28
C GLY A 191 -15.40 -9.42 -16.06
N ALA A 192 -14.26 -8.73 -16.21
CA ALA A 192 -13.63 -7.91 -15.17
C ALA A 192 -14.28 -6.52 -15.03
N LYS A 193 -15.58 -6.40 -15.29
CA LYS A 193 -16.31 -5.15 -15.06
C LYS A 193 -16.65 -5.04 -13.58
N ILE A 194 -16.19 -3.94 -13.00
CA ILE A 194 -16.41 -3.44 -11.64
C ILE A 194 -17.90 -3.36 -11.31
#